data_AF-A0A418ZPY5-F1
#
_entry.id   AF-A0A418ZPY5-F1
#
_cell.length_a   1.000
_cell.length_b   1.000
_cell.length_c   1.000
_cell.angle_alpha   90.00
_cell.angle_beta   90.00
_cell.angle_gamma   90.00
#
_symmetry.space_group_name_H-M   'P 1'
#
loop_
_entity.id
_entity.type
_entity.pdbx_description
1 polymer ?
#
loop_
_entity_poly.entity_id
_entity_poly.type
_entity_poly.pdbx_seq_one_letter_code
_entity_poly.pdbx_strand_id
1 'polypeptide(L)'
;MLAHTHMHMSPAQAAKASGVSRWTIMRAIKSHELQAIRDNRNQWKITAKDLAQWQQHSVRTPDVLHAAHSPEIVIELRERLAAETARANAAEADRDRWQALAEKLTDRPGWWAWLRRR
;
A
#
# COMPACT_ATOMS: atom_id res chain seq x y z
N MET A 1 47.23 14.57 -20.95
CA MET A 1 46.00 13.77 -20.77
C MET A 1 45.09 14.55 -19.83
N LEU A 2 43.95 15.06 -20.33
CA LEU A 2 43.06 15.93 -19.54
C LEU A 2 42.44 15.11 -18.40
N ALA A 3 42.82 15.42 -17.17
CA ALA A 3 42.16 14.93 -15.98
C ALA A 3 40.72 15.45 -16.02
N HIS A 4 39.77 14.59 -16.40
CA HIS A 4 38.36 14.89 -16.26
C HIS A 4 38.12 14.94 -14.75
N THR A 5 38.02 16.13 -14.20
CA THR A 5 37.49 16.37 -12.86
C THR A 5 36.04 15.90 -12.88
N HIS A 6 35.83 14.59 -12.70
CA HIS A 6 34.52 14.03 -12.49
C HIS A 6 33.99 14.68 -11.22
N MET A 7 33.07 15.64 -11.39
CA MET A 7 32.33 16.22 -10.27
C MET A 7 31.54 15.09 -9.62
N HIS A 8 32.13 14.50 -8.59
CA HIS A 8 31.49 13.53 -7.74
C HIS A 8 30.55 14.26 -6.79
N MET A 9 29.34 13.76 -6.66
CA MET A 9 28.34 14.32 -5.77
C MET A 9 28.01 13.32 -4.66
N SER A 10 27.69 13.87 -3.49
CA SER A 10 27.17 13.08 -2.38
C SER A 10 25.73 12.61 -2.67
N PRO A 11 25.22 11.58 -1.96
CA PRO A 11 23.84 11.13 -2.12
C PRO A 11 22.79 12.24 -1.91
N ALA A 12 23.06 13.22 -1.04
CA ALA A 12 22.18 14.37 -0.85
C ALA A 12 22.15 15.29 -2.08
N GLN A 13 23.32 15.54 -2.68
CA GLN A 13 23.42 16.35 -3.88
C GLN A 13 22.79 15.65 -5.09
N ALA A 14 23.00 14.33 -5.23
CA ALA A 14 22.36 13.52 -6.25
C ALA A 14 20.83 13.53 -6.15
N ALA A 15 20.30 13.44 -4.93
CA ALA A 15 18.87 13.56 -4.67
C ALA A 15 18.31 14.90 -5.16
N LYS A 16 18.99 16.01 -4.81
CA LYS A 16 18.62 17.34 -5.27
C LYS A 16 18.70 17.49 -6.80
N ALA A 17 19.73 16.92 -7.43
CA ALA A 17 19.92 16.99 -8.88
C ALA A 17 18.90 16.14 -9.67
N SER A 18 18.39 15.07 -9.06
CA SER A 18 17.44 14.13 -9.67
C SER A 18 15.98 14.40 -9.31
N GLY A 19 15.71 15.32 -8.38
CA GLY A 19 14.36 15.58 -7.88
C GLY A 19 13.76 14.44 -7.04
N VAL A 20 14.56 13.44 -6.62
CA VAL A 20 14.10 12.33 -5.77
C VAL A 20 14.59 12.47 -4.33
N SER A 21 14.06 11.65 -3.42
CA SER A 21 14.50 11.64 -2.03
C SER A 21 15.93 11.06 -1.88
N ARG A 22 16.68 11.52 -0.87
CA ARG A 22 17.97 10.92 -0.51
C ARG A 22 17.85 9.43 -0.21
N TRP A 23 16.74 8.99 0.39
CA TRP A 23 16.50 7.58 0.66
C TRP A 23 16.38 6.75 -0.62
N THR A 24 15.73 7.29 -1.65
CA THR A 24 15.63 6.65 -2.98
C THR A 24 17.01 6.43 -3.58
N ILE A 25 17.87 7.46 -3.56
CA ILE A 25 19.27 7.36 -3.99
C ILE A 25 20.03 6.30 -3.18
N MET A 26 19.91 6.32 -1.85
CA MET A 26 20.57 5.34 -0.98
C MET A 26 20.07 3.91 -1.20
N ARG A 27 18.77 3.73 -1.46
CA ARG A 27 18.18 2.43 -1.81
C ARG A 27 18.74 1.93 -3.14
N ALA A 28 18.83 2.79 -4.16
CA ALA A 28 19.40 2.45 -5.45
C ALA A 28 20.89 2.06 -5.34
N ILE A 29 21.67 2.75 -4.49
CA ILE A 29 23.06 2.37 -4.22
C ILE A 29 23.13 0.99 -3.54
N LYS A 30 22.28 0.74 -2.53
CA LYS A 30 22.28 -0.53 -1.79
C LYS A 30 21.81 -1.73 -2.61
N SER A 31 20.93 -1.51 -3.58
CA SER A 31 20.46 -2.52 -4.53
C SER A 31 21.38 -2.67 -5.74
N HIS A 32 22.48 -1.92 -5.80
CA HIS A 32 23.42 -1.87 -6.92
C HIS A 32 22.81 -1.41 -8.25
N GLU A 33 21.66 -0.74 -8.22
CA GLU A 33 21.04 -0.10 -9.38
C GLU A 33 21.73 1.22 -9.75
N LEU A 34 22.27 1.92 -8.76
CA LEU A 34 23.02 3.16 -8.93
C LEU A 34 24.47 2.96 -8.54
N GLN A 35 25.38 3.14 -9.50
CA GLN A 35 26.81 3.02 -9.27
C GLN A 35 27.32 4.17 -8.39
N ALA A 36 27.99 3.80 -7.30
CA ALA A 36 28.60 4.74 -6.36
C ALA A 36 29.85 4.14 -5.73
N ILE A 37 30.85 4.99 -5.48
CA ILE A 37 32.13 4.60 -4.87
C ILE A 37 32.20 5.19 -3.48
N ARG A 38 32.70 4.44 -2.49
CA ARG A 38 33.04 5.01 -1.18
C ARG A 38 34.47 5.53 -1.19
N ASP A 39 34.69 6.70 -0.60
CA ASP A 39 36.04 7.18 -0.32
C ASP A 39 36.59 6.66 1.01
N ASN A 40 37.85 7.00 1.30
CA ASN A 40 38.53 6.67 2.55
C ASN A 40 37.94 7.38 3.79
N ARG A 41 37.00 8.31 3.60
CA ARG A 41 36.23 8.98 4.65
C ARG A 41 34.83 8.38 4.79
N ASN A 42 34.60 7.21 4.16
CA ASN A 42 33.34 6.49 4.16
C ASN A 42 32.16 7.30 3.56
N GLN A 43 32.47 8.22 2.64
CA GLN A 43 31.49 9.03 1.94
C GLN A 43 31.22 8.45 0.55
N TRP A 44 29.94 8.37 0.19
CA TRP A 44 29.53 7.95 -1.14
C TRP A 44 29.77 9.06 -2.17
N LYS A 45 30.35 8.67 -3.28
CA LYS A 45 30.62 9.50 -4.46
C LYS A 45 29.91 8.90 -5.66
N ILE A 46 29.01 9.69 -6.23
CA ILE A 46 28.22 9.35 -7.41
C ILE A 46 28.67 10.25 -8.54
N THR A 47 28.96 9.73 -9.73
CA THR A 47 29.23 10.61 -10.87
C THR A 47 27.93 11.06 -11.53
N ALA A 48 27.97 12.23 -12.18
CA ALA A 48 26.82 12.73 -12.95
C ALA A 48 26.38 11.75 -14.06
N LYS A 49 27.33 11.01 -14.66
CA LYS A 49 27.04 9.99 -15.67
C LYS A 49 26.24 8.83 -15.10
N ASP A 50 26.68 8.26 -13.98
CA ASP A 50 26.01 7.14 -13.34
C ASP A 50 24.60 7.54 -12.87
N LEU A 51 24.46 8.76 -12.35
CA LEU A 51 23.17 9.31 -11.96
C LEU A 51 22.23 9.47 -13.15
N ALA A 52 22.71 10.00 -14.28
CA ALA A 52 21.90 10.17 -15.48
C ALA A 52 21.49 8.82 -16.09
N GLN A 53 22.40 7.86 -16.13
CA GLN A 53 22.10 6.50 -16.59
C GLN A 53 21.05 5.83 -15.71
N TRP A 54 21.20 5.90 -14.39
CA TRP A 54 20.21 5.39 -13.45
C TRP A 54 18.86 6.10 -13.61
N GLN A 55 18.83 7.42 -13.81
CA GLN A 55 17.57 8.14 -14.04
C GLN A 55 16.85 7.64 -15.29
N GLN A 56 17.57 7.40 -16.40
CA GLN A 56 17.01 6.91 -17.65
C GLN A 56 16.40 5.50 -17.52
N HIS A 57 16.96 4.65 -16.66
CA HIS A 57 16.52 3.25 -16.51
C HIS A 57 15.54 3.02 -15.34
N SER A 58 15.68 3.78 -14.24
CA SER A 58 15.02 3.49 -12.97
C SER A 58 14.01 4.55 -12.55
N VAL A 59 14.14 5.81 -12.98
CA VAL A 59 13.13 6.83 -12.70
C VAL A 59 12.02 6.71 -13.74
N ARG A 60 11.20 5.66 -13.58
CA ARG A 60 9.80 5.77 -13.98
C ARG A 60 9.24 6.92 -13.16
N THR A 61 8.91 8.02 -13.83
CA THR A 61 8.21 9.15 -13.22
C THR A 61 7.07 8.61 -12.33
N PRO A 62 6.89 9.14 -11.11
CA PRO A 62 5.81 8.71 -10.21
C PRO A 62 4.40 8.94 -10.78
N ASP A 63 4.32 9.59 -11.94
CA ASP A 63 3.12 9.68 -12.77
C ASP A 63 2.59 8.30 -13.19
N VAL A 64 3.47 7.30 -13.36
CA VAL A 64 3.06 5.93 -13.74
C VAL A 64 2.48 5.15 -12.55
N LEU A 65 2.71 5.59 -11.30
CA LEU A 65 2.16 4.91 -10.11
C LEU A 65 0.81 5.47 -9.67
N HIS A 66 0.46 6.70 -10.05
CA HIS A 66 -0.84 7.31 -9.74
C HIS A 66 -1.83 7.30 -10.92
N ALA A 67 -1.39 6.99 -12.14
CA ALA A 67 -2.25 6.88 -13.32
C ALA A 67 -3.17 5.63 -13.34
N ALA A 68 -3.15 4.78 -12.31
CA ALA A 68 -3.87 3.50 -12.32
C ALA A 68 -5.14 3.45 -11.46
N HIS A 69 -5.66 4.58 -10.99
CA HIS A 69 -7.05 4.64 -10.53
C HIS A 69 -7.95 5.00 -11.73
N SER A 70 -8.07 4.05 -12.67
CA SER A 70 -9.12 4.15 -13.67
C SER A 70 -10.46 4.30 -12.93
N PRO A 71 -11.31 5.27 -13.30
CA PRO A 71 -12.62 5.45 -12.67
C PRO A 71 -13.45 4.16 -12.71
N GLU A 72 -13.22 3.29 -13.70
CA GLU A 72 -13.86 1.98 -13.83
C GLU A 72 -13.51 1.04 -12.67
N ILE A 73 -12.25 1.01 -12.23
CA ILE A 73 -11.81 0.19 -11.08
C ILE A 73 -12.48 0.69 -9.80
N VAL A 74 -12.62 2.01 -9.66
CA VAL A 74 -13.30 2.61 -8.50
C VAL A 74 -14.80 2.30 -8.51
N ILE A 75 -15.44 2.31 -9.68
CA ILE A 75 -16.85 1.92 -9.84
C ILE A 75 -17.02 0.44 -9.49
N GLU A 76 -16.20 -0.45 -10.05
CA GLU A 76 -16.26 -1.89 -9.79
C GLU A 76 -16.06 -2.20 -8.29
N LEU A 77 -15.10 -1.55 -7.64
CA LEU A 77 -14.86 -1.72 -6.21
C LEU A 77 -16.04 -1.24 -5.37
N ARG A 78 -16.70 -0.14 -5.76
CA ARG A 78 -17.91 0.37 -5.08
C ARG A 78 -19.09 -0.59 -5.25
N GLU A 79 -19.26 -1.16 -6.45
CA GLU A 79 -20.30 -2.15 -6.72
C GLU A 79 -20.08 -3.43 -5.92
N ARG A 80 -18.85 -3.94 -5.88
CA ARG A 80 -18.50 -5.11 -5.06
C ARG A 80 -18.73 -4.84 -3.57
N LEU A 81 -18.38 -3.65 -3.08
CA LEU A 81 -18.63 -3.24 -1.70
C LEU A 81 -20.13 -3.15 -1.39
N ALA A 82 -20.93 -2.59 -2.31
CA ALA A 82 -22.38 -2.52 -2.16
C ALA A 82 -23.02 -3.92 -2.16
N ALA A 83 -22.55 -4.82 -3.02
CA ALA A 83 -23.03 -6.20 -3.06
C ALA A 83 -22.70 -6.97 -1.77
N GLU A 84 -21.48 -6.83 -1.24
CA GLU A 84 -21.09 -7.47 0.01
C GLU A 84 -21.83 -6.90 1.22
N THR A 85 -22.00 -5.58 1.29
CA THR A 85 -22.79 -4.98 2.38
C THR A 85 -24.26 -5.40 2.32
N ALA A 86 -24.86 -5.52 1.13
CA ALA A 86 -26.21 -6.06 0.98
C ALA A 86 -26.33 -7.52 1.47
N ARG A 87 -25.33 -8.36 1.18
CA ARG A 87 -25.29 -9.75 1.68
C ARG A 87 -25.19 -9.81 3.19
N ALA A 88 -24.31 -9.00 3.78
CA ALA A 88 -24.15 -8.91 5.23
C ALA A 88 -25.46 -8.47 5.91
N ASN A 89 -26.09 -7.42 5.41
CA ASN A 89 -27.36 -6.91 5.92
C ASN A 89 -28.49 -7.96 5.83
N ALA A 90 -28.55 -8.73 4.74
CA ALA A 90 -29.54 -9.79 4.58
C ALA A 90 -29.33 -10.93 5.60
N ALA A 91 -28.07 -11.30 5.86
CA ALA A 91 -27.73 -12.31 6.86
C ALA A 91 -28.05 -11.83 8.29
N GLU A 92 -27.77 -10.56 8.60
CA GLU A 92 -28.14 -9.96 9.89
C GLU A 92 -29.66 -9.92 10.08
N ALA A 93 -30.42 -9.52 9.05
CA ALA A 93 -31.88 -9.51 9.11
C ALA A 93 -32.48 -10.92 9.27
N ASP A 94 -31.86 -11.96 8.70
CA ASP A 94 -32.29 -13.34 8.92
C ASP A 94 -32.00 -13.79 10.36
N ARG A 95 -30.78 -13.53 10.86
CA ARG A 95 -30.40 -13.81 12.24
C ARG A 95 -31.37 -13.16 13.23
N ASP A 96 -31.67 -11.88 13.04
CA ASP A 96 -32.53 -11.13 13.96
C ASP A 96 -33.98 -11.64 13.92
N ARG A 97 -34.47 -12.06 12.74
CA ARG A 97 -35.76 -12.75 12.61
C ARG A 97 -35.78 -14.07 13.37
N TRP A 98 -34.71 -14.86 13.28
CA TRP A 98 -34.58 -16.10 14.04
C TRP A 98 -34.51 -15.86 15.54
N GLN A 99 -33.78 -14.84 15.98
CA GLN A 99 -33.70 -14.47 17.39
C GLN A 99 -35.08 -14.07 17.94
N ALA A 100 -35.83 -13.24 17.21
CA ALA A 100 -37.17 -12.83 17.62
C ALA A 100 -38.16 -14.01 17.72
N LEU A 101 -38.04 -15.01 16.84
CA LEU A 101 -38.82 -16.24 16.94
C LEU A 101 -38.42 -17.08 18.15
N ALA A 102 -37.12 -17.19 18.43
CA ALA A 102 -36.60 -17.93 19.59
C ALA A 102 -37.02 -17.28 20.92
N GLU A 103 -36.97 -15.96 21.03
CA GLU A 103 -37.43 -15.22 22.21
C GLU A 103 -38.93 -15.48 22.47
N LYS A 104 -39.77 -15.40 21.43
CA LYS A 104 -41.22 -15.69 21.54
C LYS A 104 -41.51 -17.13 21.98
N LEU A 105 -40.68 -18.10 21.59
CA LEU A 105 -40.81 -19.49 22.04
C LEU A 105 -40.40 -19.65 23.50
N THR A 106 -39.45 -18.86 23.97
CA THR A 106 -38.96 -18.88 25.36
C THR A 106 -39.96 -18.25 26.32
N ASP A 107 -40.65 -17.18 25.89
CA ASP A 107 -41.68 -16.49 26.69
C ASP A 107 -43.01 -17.26 26.81
N ARG A 108 -43.21 -18.30 26.01
CA ARG A 108 -44.43 -19.12 26.10
C ARG A 108 -44.29 -20.13 27.24
N PRO A 109 -45.13 -20.09 28.30
CA PRO A 109 -45.07 -21.09 29.36
C PRO A 109 -45.33 -22.48 28.75
N GLY A 110 -44.28 -23.30 28.72
CA GLY A 110 -44.36 -24.66 28.21
C GLY A 110 -45.30 -25.52 29.05
N TRP A 111 -45.78 -26.62 28.48
CA TRP A 111 -46.61 -27.61 29.19
C TRP A 111 -45.96 -28.11 30.50
N TRP A 112 -44.64 -28.03 30.62
CA TRP A 112 -43.85 -28.30 31.83
C TRP A 112 -44.15 -27.36 33.02
N ALA A 113 -44.64 -26.13 32.78
CA ALA A 113 -45.05 -25.21 33.83
C ALA A 113 -46.32 -25.69 34.57
N TRP A 114 -47.10 -26.61 33.98
CA TRP A 114 -48.22 -27.29 34.62
C TRP A 114 -47.79 -28.53 35.41
N LEU A 115 -46.69 -29.20 35.04
CA LEU A 115 -46.16 -30.34 35.81
C LEU A 115 -45.52 -29.94 37.15
N ARG A 116 -45.07 -28.70 37.30
CA ARG A 116 -44.35 -28.21 38.50
C ARG A 116 -45.28 -27.79 39.66
N ARG A 117 -46.60 -27.96 39.50
CA ARG A 117 -47.66 -27.53 40.45
C ARG A 117 -48.44 -28.70 41.07
N ARG A 118 -47.88 -29.91 41.06
CA ARG A 118 -48.44 -31.12 41.67
C ARG A 118 -47.41 -31.74 42.59
#